data_AF-A0A3N0DYK2-F1
#
_entry.id   AF-A0A3N0DYK2-F1
#
_cell.length_a   1.000
_cell.length_b   1.000
_cell.length_c   1.000
_cell.angle_alpha   90.00
_cell.angle_beta   90.00
_cell.angle_gamma   90.00
#
_symmetry.space_group_name_H-M   'P 1'
#
loop_
_entity.id
_entity.type
_entity.pdbx_description
1 polymer ?
#
loop_
_entity_poly.entity_id
_entity_poly.type
_entity_poly.pdbx_seq_one_letter_code
_entity_poly.pdbx_strand_id
1 'polypeptide(L)' 'MKKTRHTETQIIKILKSQEAGQSVTDLCWEHGISQVTFYNWKSKFGGMDANQLKKMKEMKAEWFTMIVLDPRQKINRS' A
#
# COMPACT_ATOMS: atom_id res chain seq x y z
N MET A 1 -20.35 5.58 15.89
CA MET A 1 -19.79 5.48 14.52
C MET A 1 -19.95 4.03 14.05
N LYS A 2 -20.62 3.78 12.92
CA LYS A 2 -20.79 2.42 12.38
C LYS A 2 -19.39 1.82 12.19
N LYS A 3 -19.09 0.70 12.88
CA LYS A 3 -17.83 -0.04 12.76
C LYS A 3 -17.61 -0.35 11.28
N THR A 4 -16.75 0.42 10.62
CA THR A 4 -16.27 0.11 9.28
C THR A 4 -15.50 -1.20 9.40
N ARG A 5 -16.01 -2.27 8.80
CA ARG A 5 -15.40 -3.62 8.84
C ARG A 5 -13.98 -3.66 8.26
N HIS A 6 -13.60 -2.64 7.49
CA HIS A 6 -12.30 -2.53 6.85
C HIS A 6 -11.64 -1.20 7.20
N THR A 7 -10.36 -1.28 7.57
CA THR A 7 -9.52 -0.11 7.78
C THR A 7 -9.12 0.50 6.43
N GLU A 8 -8.83 1.80 6.41
CA GLU A 8 -8.30 2.48 5.23
C GLU A 8 -7.06 1.79 4.66
N THR A 9 -6.18 1.30 5.53
CA THR A 9 -5.00 0.53 5.14
C THR A 9 -5.33 -0.81 4.49
N GLN A 10 -6.38 -1.50 4.92
CA GLN A 10 -6.85 -2.72 4.25
C GLN A 10 -7.38 -2.40 2.85
N ILE A 11 -8.20 -1.35 2.73
CA ILE A 11 -8.77 -0.93 1.45
C ILE A 11 -7.68 -0.60 0.43
N ILE A 12 -6.67 0.16 0.86
CA ILE A 12 -5.50 0.52 0.05
C ILE A 12 -4.72 -0.72 -0.41
N LYS A 13 -4.49 -1.70 0.48
CA LYS A 13 -3.81 -2.95 0.10
C LYS A 13 -4.58 -3.74 -0.96
N ILE A 14 -5.90 -3.78 -0.86
CA ILE A 14 -6.77 -4.49 -1.82
C ILE A 14 -6.72 -3.80 -3.20
N LEU A 15 -6.77 -2.47 -3.23
CA LEU A 15 -6.65 -1.70 -4.47
C LEU A 15 -5.28 -1.92 -5.14
N LYS A 16 -4.18 -1.94 -4.37
CA LYS A 16 -2.84 -2.26 -4.89
C LYS A 16 -2.70 -3.66 -5.43
N SER A 17 -3.35 -4.63 -4.79
CA SER A 17 -3.34 -6.02 -5.24
C SER A 17 -3.98 -6.14 -6.62
N GLN A 18 -5.05 -5.36 -6.87
CA GLN A 18 -5.64 -5.23 -8.21
C GLN A 18 -4.69 -4.57 -9.20
N GLU A 19 -4.00 -3.49 -8.83
CA GLU A 19 -3.00 -2.83 -9.70
C GLU A 19 -1.79 -3.73 -10.00
N ALA A 20 -1.44 -4.63 -9.08
CA ALA A 20 -0.41 -5.65 -9.28
C ALA A 20 -0.86 -6.79 -10.22
N GLY A 21 -2.12 -6.79 -10.68
CA GLY A 21 -2.65 -7.74 -11.65
C GLY A 21 -3.59 -8.81 -11.08
N GLN A 22 -3.96 -8.75 -9.79
CA GLN A 22 -4.97 -9.66 -9.25
C GLN A 22 -6.38 -9.30 -9.74
N SER A 23 -7.21 -10.33 -9.96
CA SER A 23 -8.59 -10.14 -10.37
C SER A 23 -9.43 -9.55 -9.24
N VAL A 24 -10.26 -8.55 -9.55
CA VAL A 24 -11.23 -7.95 -8.61
C VAL A 24 -12.16 -9.02 -8.05
N THR A 25 -12.49 -10.05 -8.83
CA THR A 25 -13.38 -11.15 -8.42
C THR A 25 -12.75 -12.00 -7.30
N ASP A 26 -11.46 -12.27 -7.41
CA ASP A 26 -10.69 -13.06 -6.44
C ASP A 26 -10.52 -12.27 -5.13
N LEU A 27 -10.17 -10.99 -5.25
CA LEU A 27 -10.09 -10.06 -4.12
C LEU A 27 -11.45 -9.89 -3.41
N CYS A 28 -12.55 -9.87 -4.18
CA CYS A 28 -13.90 -9.86 -3.61
C CYS A 28 -14.18 -11.10 -2.76
N TRP A 29 -13.80 -12.27 -3.26
CA TRP A 29 -13.96 -13.54 -2.56
C TRP A 29 -13.09 -13.63 -1.31
N GLU A 30 -11.80 -13.33 -1.42
CA GLU A 30 -10.84 -13.41 -0.32
C GLU A 30 -11.17 -12.44 0.82
N HIS A 31 -11.58 -11.21 0.48
CA HIS A 31 -11.88 -10.18 1.47
C HIS A 31 -13.36 -10.10 1.87
N GLY A 32 -14.23 -10.91 1.26
CA GLY A 32 -15.66 -10.92 1.54
C GLY A 32 -16.36 -9.61 1.19
N ILE A 33 -15.93 -8.96 0.11
CA ILE A 33 -16.46 -7.67 -0.36
C ILE A 33 -17.20 -7.85 -1.69
N SER A 34 -18.12 -6.94 -2.00
CA SER A 34 -18.76 -6.91 -3.33
C SER A 34 -17.96 -6.03 -4.29
N GLN A 35 -18.05 -6.31 -5.60
CA GLN A 35 -17.38 -5.50 -6.62
C GLN A 35 -17.83 -4.05 -6.57
N VAL A 36 -19.10 -3.80 -6.24
CA VAL A 36 -19.65 -2.46 -6.04
C VAL A 36 -18.90 -1.72 -4.92
N THR A 37 -18.59 -2.41 -3.82
CA THR A 37 -17.80 -1.85 -2.71
C THR A 37 -16.38 -1.53 -3.15
N PHE A 38 -15.76 -2.41 -3.94
CA PHE A 38 -14.42 -2.20 -4.49
C PHE A 38 -14.35 -0.94 -5.37
N TYR A 39 -15.30 -0.74 -6.30
CA TYR A 39 -15.30 0.46 -7.14
C TYR A 39 -15.59 1.74 -6.35
N ASN A 40 -16.45 1.69 -5.33
CA ASN A 40 -16.65 2.81 -4.42
C ASN A 40 -15.35 3.17 -3.68
N TRP A 41 -14.60 2.17 -3.24
CA TRP A 41 -13.27 2.38 -2.65
C TRP A 41 -12.28 2.95 -3.64
N LYS A 42 -12.26 2.46 -4.88
CA LYS A 42 -11.41 3.00 -5.94
C LYS A 42 -11.71 4.47 -6.21
N SER A 43 -12.98 4.88 -6.22
CA SER A 43 -13.35 6.29 -6.39
C SER A 43 -12.96 7.16 -5.18
N LYS A 44 -13.03 6.62 -3.96
CA LYS A 44 -12.79 7.38 -2.72
C LYS A 44 -11.30 7.43 -2.32
N PHE A 45 -10.57 6.35 -2.57
CA PHE A 45 -9.18 6.16 -2.13
C PHE A 45 -8.19 6.07 -3.30
N GLY A 46 -8.65 6.00 -4.55
CA GLY A 46 -7.78 5.93 -5.73
C GLY A 46 -6.85 7.15 -5.88
N GLY A 47 -7.28 8.34 -5.43
CA GLY A 47 -6.40 9.53 -5.36
C GLY A 47 -5.51 9.56 -4.11
N MET A 48 -5.88 8.84 -3.05
CA MET A 48 -5.14 8.77 -1.79
C MET A 48 -3.93 7.82 -1.91
N ASP A 49 -4.05 6.77 -2.74
CA ASP A 49 -2.95 5.82 -3.03
C ASP A 49 -1.74 6.52 -3.64
N ALA A 50 -1.94 7.39 -4.64
CA ALA A 50 -0.85 8.15 -5.27
C ALA A 50 -0.06 8.99 -4.24
N ASN A 51 -0.76 9.61 -3.29
CA ASN A 51 -0.12 10.43 -2.25
C ASN A 51 0.56 9.58 -1.16
N GLN A 52 -0.06 8.47 -0.75
CA GLN A 52 0.53 7.49 0.18
C GLN A 52 1.76 6.80 -0.42
N LEU A 53 1.72 6.43 -1.70
CA LEU A 53 2.84 5.82 -2.42
C LEU A 53 3.98 6.80 -2.60
N LYS A 54 3.68 8.08 -2.92
CA LYS A 54 4.69 9.14 -2.95
C LYS A 54 5.38 9.29 -1.59
N LYS A 55 4.59 9.39 -0.50
CA LYS A 55 5.13 9.52 0.86
C LYS A 55 5.91 8.27 1.31
N MET A 56 5.49 7.08 0.92
CA MET A 56 6.21 5.84 1.24
C MET A 56 7.49 5.68 0.41
N LYS A 57 7.50 6.09 -0.86
CA LYS A 57 8.72 6.12 -1.69
C LYS A 57 9.71 7.15 -1.19
N GLU A 58 9.25 8.33 -0.80
CA GLU A 58 10.09 9.39 -0.22
C GLU A 58 10.70 8.90 1.10
N MET A 59 9.89 8.33 2.01
CA MET A 59 10.40 7.72 3.24
C MET A 59 11.36 6.56 2.98
N LYS A 60 11.08 5.67 2.02
CA LYS A 60 12.02 4.58 1.67
C LYS A 60 13.30 5.09 1.03
N ALA A 61 13.24 6.15 0.23
CA ALA A 61 14.42 6.76 -0.39
C ALA A 61 15.33 7.36 0.69
N GLU A 62 14.76 8.05 1.68
CA GLU A 62 15.47 8.60 2.83
C GLU A 62 16.11 7.49 3.70
N TRP A 63 15.38 6.39 3.93
CA TRP A 63 15.93 5.24 4.65
C TRP A 63 17.01 4.51 3.85
N PHE A 64 16.82 4.36 2.54
CA PHE A 64 17.78 3.69 1.66
C PHE A 64 19.07 4.51 1.51
N THR A 65 18.98 5.83 1.39
CA THR A 65 20.17 6.69 1.41
C THR A 65 20.86 6.65 2.77
N MET A 66 20.11 6.63 3.88
CA MET A 66 20.69 6.53 5.22
C MET A 66 21.43 5.21 5.48
N ILE A 67 20.93 4.07 4.97
CA ILE A 67 21.62 2.77 5.07
C ILE A 67 22.85 2.71 4.16
N VAL A 68 22.78 3.26 2.96
CA VAL A 68 23.88 3.20 1.97
C VAL A 68 24.99 4.23 2.29
N LEU A 69 24.67 5.31 3.00
CA LEU A 69 25.63 6.34 3.41
C LEU A 69 26.22 6.13 4.82
N ASP A 70 25.82 5.07 5.57
CA ASP A 70 26.38 4.81 6.89
C ASP A 70 27.86 4.37 6.79
N PRO A 71 28.83 5.20 7.23
CA PRO A 71 30.25 4.87 7.13
C PRO A 71 30.67 3.77 8.11
N ARG A 72 29.82 3.40 9.09
CA ARG A 72 30.11 2.34 10.07
C ARG A 72 29.96 0.93 9.49
N GLN A 73 29.20 0.75 8.40
CA GLN A 73 29.11 -0.55 7.72
C GLN A 73 30.38 -0.92 6.91
N LYS A 74 31.29 0.03 6.62
CA LYS A 74 32.54 -0.25 5.89
C LYS A 74 33.66 -0.86 6.74
N ILE A 75 33.55 -0.83 8.07
CA ILE A 75 34.65 -1.21 8.98
C ILE A 75 34.67 -2.71 9.34
N ASN A 76 33.62 -3.49 9.06
CA ASN A 76 33.52 -4.88 9.50
C ASN A 76 33.73 -5.91 8.37
N ARG A 77 34.62 -5.60 7.40
CA ARG A 77 34.98 -6.49 6.28
C ARG A 77 36.47 -6.86 6.23
N SER A 78 37.17 -6.81 7.36
CA SER A 78 38.53 -7.38 7.50
C SER A 78 38.57 -8.39 8.64
#